data_AF-A0A2N5S373-F1
#
_entry.id   AF-A0A2N5S373-F1
#
_cell.length_a   1.000
_cell.length_b   1.000
_cell.length_c   1.000
_cell.angle_alpha   90.00
_cell.angle_beta   90.00
_cell.angle_gamma   90.00
#
_symmetry.space_group_name_H-M   'P 1'
#
loop_
_entity.id
_entity.type
_entity.pdbx_description
1 polymer ?
#
loop_
_entity_poly.entity_id
_entity_poly.type
_entity_poly.pdbx_seq_one_letter_code
_entity_poly.pdbx_strand_id
1 'polypeptide(L)'
;METCQCSNFAPKDALRLIGNLPSASVKNFDSILKNKFVPTKIHDLKIKYPKRCKPTRKRKMNDLERSKMDQFKVNLLHDLYEYFYMVFKKDWMVLPKHLYKSNQEVENTSSAEGTLSRPIKKAKNSVDKEKQNEGSTSSQVPSNLKGSNKGLTQSHRPATKKALAEEKRRSAAILREEKNQIKKDSERARREQISAIMQEVKDNHSSQIHADNQNDAIF
;
A
#
# COMPACT_ATOMS: atom_id res chain seq x y z
N MET A 1 56.36 -17.00 -1.41
CA MET A 1 54.95 -17.01 -0.96
C MET A 1 54.19 -16.03 -1.81
N GLU A 2 53.14 -16.46 -2.50
CA GLU A 2 52.29 -15.53 -3.26
C GLU A 2 51.58 -14.60 -2.27
N THR A 3 51.59 -13.30 -2.55
CA THR A 3 50.96 -12.27 -1.71
C THR A 3 49.44 -12.42 -1.74
N CYS A 4 48.75 -12.31 -0.59
CA CYS A 4 47.28 -12.42 -0.53
C CYS A 4 46.63 -11.40 -1.48
N GLN A 5 45.80 -11.88 -2.40
CA GLN A 5 44.99 -11.02 -3.30
C GLN A 5 43.57 -10.76 -2.75
N CYS A 6 43.37 -11.02 -1.48
CA CYS A 6 42.11 -10.79 -0.79
C CYS A 6 41.79 -9.29 -0.70
N SER A 7 40.50 -8.97 -0.48
CA SER A 7 39.99 -7.60 -0.41
C SER A 7 40.70 -6.70 0.61
N ASN A 8 41.30 -7.29 1.64
CA ASN A 8 42.05 -6.57 2.67
C ASN A 8 43.49 -6.20 2.24
N PHE A 9 44.14 -7.02 1.42
CA PHE A 9 45.55 -6.85 1.03
C PHE A 9 45.71 -6.26 -0.38
N ALA A 10 44.78 -6.54 -1.29
CA ALA A 10 44.80 -6.03 -2.66
C ALA A 10 43.39 -5.59 -3.11
N PRO A 11 42.87 -4.47 -2.60
CA PRO A 11 41.50 -4.05 -2.85
C PRO A 11 41.20 -3.76 -4.32
N LYS A 12 42.21 -3.28 -5.08
CA LYS A 12 42.07 -2.98 -6.52
C LYS A 12 41.91 -4.26 -7.35
N ASP A 13 42.66 -5.30 -7.01
CA ASP A 13 42.62 -6.58 -7.70
C ASP A 13 41.35 -7.34 -7.32
N ALA A 14 40.91 -7.26 -6.07
CA ALA A 14 39.63 -7.79 -5.62
C ALA A 14 38.44 -7.15 -6.37
N LEU A 15 38.47 -5.84 -6.59
CA LEU A 15 37.42 -5.14 -7.36
C LEU A 15 37.39 -5.59 -8.84
N ARG A 16 38.56 -5.80 -9.45
CA ARG A 16 38.68 -6.33 -10.81
C ARG A 16 38.13 -7.76 -10.89
N LEU A 17 38.49 -8.62 -9.94
CA LEU A 17 37.98 -9.97 -9.82
C LEU A 17 36.45 -9.98 -9.77
N ILE A 18 35.86 -9.22 -8.85
CA ILE A 18 34.39 -9.12 -8.67
C ILE A 18 33.71 -8.60 -9.93
N GLY A 19 34.31 -7.63 -10.62
CA GLY A 19 33.77 -7.07 -11.86
C GLY A 19 33.75 -8.07 -13.04
N ASN A 20 34.66 -9.04 -13.04
CA ASN A 20 34.80 -10.03 -14.11
C ASN A 20 33.98 -11.31 -13.87
N LEU A 21 33.56 -11.59 -12.63
CA LEU A 21 32.73 -12.75 -12.28
C LEU A 21 31.44 -12.90 -13.11
N PRO A 22 30.71 -11.83 -13.49
CA PRO A 22 29.53 -11.95 -14.34
C PRO A 22 29.82 -12.53 -15.74
N SER A 23 31.07 -12.46 -16.22
CA SER A 23 31.52 -13.06 -17.48
C SER A 23 32.13 -14.46 -17.29
N ALA A 24 32.04 -15.05 -16.10
CA ALA A 24 32.62 -16.35 -15.81
C ALA A 24 31.89 -17.47 -16.56
N SER A 25 32.69 -18.41 -17.04
CA SER A 25 32.35 -19.63 -17.74
C SER A 25 33.31 -20.72 -17.27
N VAL A 26 32.99 -21.98 -17.56
CA VAL A 26 33.82 -23.13 -17.15
C VAL A 26 35.27 -23.03 -17.65
N LYS A 27 35.51 -22.36 -18.79
CA LYS A 27 36.83 -22.28 -19.43
C LYS A 27 37.69 -21.09 -18.98
N ASN A 28 37.09 -20.03 -18.45
CA ASN A 28 37.81 -18.78 -18.09
C ASN A 28 37.86 -18.52 -16.58
N PHE A 29 37.22 -19.37 -15.76
CA PHE A 29 37.14 -19.21 -14.31
C PHE A 29 38.53 -19.08 -13.64
N ASP A 30 39.46 -19.98 -13.97
CA ASP A 30 40.81 -19.96 -13.38
C ASP A 30 41.61 -18.71 -13.79
N SER A 31 41.40 -18.22 -15.01
CA SER A 31 42.00 -16.98 -15.50
C SER A 31 41.43 -15.75 -14.80
N ILE A 32 40.15 -15.79 -14.41
CA ILE A 32 39.50 -14.74 -13.62
C ILE A 32 40.07 -14.75 -12.20
N LEU A 33 40.17 -15.90 -11.55
CA LEU A 33 40.74 -16.03 -10.20
C LEU A 33 42.20 -15.55 -10.12
N LYS A 34 42.98 -15.76 -11.19
CA LYS A 34 44.37 -15.31 -11.29
C LYS A 34 44.51 -13.85 -11.74
N ASN A 35 43.42 -13.10 -11.88
CA ASN A 35 43.38 -11.72 -12.39
C ASN A 35 44.02 -11.53 -13.78
N LYS A 36 44.07 -12.59 -14.60
CA LYS A 36 44.62 -12.57 -15.98
C LYS A 36 43.55 -12.40 -17.06
N PHE A 37 42.27 -12.42 -16.68
CA PHE A 37 41.16 -12.29 -17.61
C PHE A 37 40.85 -10.83 -17.93
N VAL A 38 40.80 -10.52 -19.23
CA VAL A 38 40.32 -9.22 -19.74
C VAL A 38 38.96 -9.45 -20.39
N PRO A 39 37.87 -8.86 -19.87
CA PRO A 39 36.54 -9.04 -20.45
C PRO A 39 36.46 -8.35 -21.83
N THR A 40 35.88 -9.02 -22.81
CA THR A 40 35.58 -8.44 -24.12
C THR A 40 34.31 -7.60 -24.11
N LYS A 41 33.40 -7.86 -23.16
CA LYS A 41 32.12 -7.16 -23.00
C LYS A 41 31.93 -6.75 -21.55
N ILE A 42 31.56 -5.49 -21.33
CA ILE A 42 31.21 -4.98 -20.00
C ILE A 42 29.73 -5.29 -19.76
N HIS A 43 29.42 -6.11 -18.75
CA HIS A 43 28.03 -6.40 -18.37
C HIS A 43 27.55 -5.43 -17.30
N ASP A 44 26.68 -4.47 -17.68
CA ASP A 44 26.01 -3.63 -16.69
C ASP A 44 24.77 -4.34 -16.11
N LEU A 45 24.94 -4.91 -14.92
CA LEU A 45 23.86 -5.59 -14.20
C LEU A 45 22.78 -4.61 -13.71
N LYS A 46 23.02 -3.29 -13.70
CA LYS A 46 22.04 -2.26 -13.27
C LYS A 46 20.75 -2.32 -14.06
N ILE A 47 20.82 -2.76 -15.32
CA ILE A 47 19.65 -2.92 -16.20
C ILE A 47 18.73 -4.05 -15.70
N LYS A 48 19.30 -5.11 -15.10
CA LYS A 48 18.55 -6.27 -14.58
C LYS A 48 17.95 -6.01 -13.19
N TYR A 49 18.60 -5.16 -12.38
CA TYR A 49 18.05 -4.84 -11.07
C TYR A 49 16.74 -4.05 -11.22
N PRO A 50 15.67 -4.43 -10.50
CA PRO A 50 14.46 -3.64 -10.49
C PRO A 50 14.79 -2.22 -10.04
N LYS A 51 14.22 -1.22 -10.72
CA LYS A 51 14.41 0.19 -10.37
C LYS A 51 14.08 0.34 -8.89
N ARG A 52 15.03 0.88 -8.11
CA ARG A 52 14.82 1.13 -6.68
C ARG A 52 13.51 1.90 -6.53
N CYS A 53 12.56 1.31 -5.80
CA CYS A 53 11.29 1.96 -5.56
C CYS A 53 11.58 3.26 -4.81
N LYS A 54 10.98 4.38 -5.26
CA LYS A 54 11.17 5.66 -4.60
C LYS A 54 10.79 5.48 -3.12
N PRO A 55 11.63 5.93 -2.17
CA PRO A 55 11.31 5.75 -0.76
C PRO A 55 9.95 6.37 -0.51
N THR A 56 9.01 5.55 -0.04
CA THR A 56 7.72 6.06 0.40
C THR A 56 8.00 6.97 1.57
N ARG A 57 7.43 8.19 1.55
CA ARG A 57 7.61 9.14 2.65
C ARG A 57 7.05 8.49 3.91
N LYS A 58 7.94 8.09 4.82
CA LYS A 58 7.55 7.54 6.11
C LYS A 58 6.63 8.57 6.77
N ARG A 59 5.40 8.16 7.10
CA ARG A 59 4.51 9.00 7.89
C ARG A 59 5.14 9.19 9.27
N LYS A 60 5.08 10.41 9.82
CA LYS A 60 5.34 10.60 11.25
C LYS A 60 4.23 9.83 11.99
N MET A 61 4.60 8.91 12.87
CA MET A 61 3.64 8.29 13.79
C MET A 61 3.24 9.33 14.83
N ASN A 62 1.96 9.33 15.19
CA ASN A 62 1.48 10.12 16.33
C ASN A 62 2.00 9.49 17.64
N ASP A 63 2.14 10.27 18.70
CA ASP A 63 2.63 9.79 20.01
C ASP A 63 1.73 8.70 20.59
N LEU A 64 0.41 8.82 20.39
CA LEU A 64 -0.54 7.76 20.76
C LEU A 64 -0.29 6.44 20.00
N GLU A 65 0.02 6.52 18.71
CA GLU A 65 0.35 5.33 17.91
C GLU A 65 1.68 4.72 18.35
N ARG A 66 2.66 5.57 18.68
CA ARG A 66 3.96 5.14 19.19
C ARG A 66 3.80 4.42 20.53
N SER A 67 3.03 4.97 21.45
CA SER A 67 2.73 4.33 22.74
C SER A 67 2.06 2.96 22.56
N LYS A 68 1.11 2.83 21.62
CA LYS A 68 0.48 1.54 21.30
C LYS A 68 1.47 0.54 20.73
N MET A 69 2.35 0.99 19.83
CA MET A 69 3.40 0.14 19.26
C MET A 69 4.39 -0.31 20.31
N ASP A 70 4.75 0.56 21.26
CA ASP A 70 5.71 0.22 22.32
C ASP A 70 5.08 -0.74 23.33
N GLN A 71 3.81 -0.54 23.70
CA GLN A 71 3.07 -1.51 24.52
C GLN A 71 2.96 -2.87 23.82
N PHE A 72 2.66 -2.88 22.51
CA PHE A 72 2.60 -4.11 21.72
C PHE A 72 3.95 -4.85 21.71
N LYS A 73 5.08 -4.14 21.59
CA LYS A 73 6.41 -4.76 21.65
C LYS A 73 6.68 -5.40 23.00
N VAL A 74 6.31 -4.73 24.09
CA VAL A 74 6.50 -5.25 25.45
C VAL A 74 5.69 -6.54 25.62
N ASN A 75 4.43 -6.54 25.21
CA ASN A 75 3.57 -7.71 25.27
C ASN A 75 4.12 -8.86 24.41
N LEU A 76 4.48 -8.58 23.16
CA LEU A 76 5.06 -9.59 22.27
C LEU A 76 6.32 -10.22 22.84
N LEU A 77 7.17 -9.41 23.48
CA LEU A 77 8.39 -9.90 24.11
C LEU A 77 8.08 -10.77 25.33
N HIS A 78 7.11 -10.37 26.15
CA HIS A 78 6.63 -11.15 27.28
C HIS A 78 6.09 -12.51 26.82
N ASP A 79 5.19 -12.52 25.84
CA ASP A 79 4.59 -13.73 25.28
C ASP A 79 5.65 -14.66 24.68
N LEU A 80 6.65 -14.10 24.01
CA LEU A 80 7.76 -14.87 23.44
C LEU A 80 8.62 -15.50 24.54
N TYR A 81 8.92 -14.76 25.62
CA TYR A 81 9.65 -15.30 26.76
C TYR A 81 8.85 -16.39 27.45
N GLU A 82 7.57 -16.16 27.69
CA GLU A 82 6.68 -17.14 28.32
C GLU A 82 6.60 -18.43 27.49
N TYR A 83 6.39 -18.30 26.17
CA TYR A 83 6.43 -19.44 25.26
C TYR A 83 7.78 -20.16 25.30
N PHE A 84 8.89 -19.42 25.27
CA PHE A 84 10.23 -20.00 25.31
C PHE A 84 10.44 -20.79 26.62
N TYR A 85 10.10 -20.20 27.76
CA TYR A 85 10.21 -20.86 29.05
C TYR A 85 9.19 -21.97 29.26
N MET A 86 8.04 -21.97 28.59
CA MET A 86 7.10 -23.09 28.64
C MET A 86 7.57 -24.27 27.80
N VAL A 87 8.09 -24.01 26.60
CA VAL A 87 8.43 -25.05 25.62
C VAL A 87 9.83 -25.62 25.82
N PHE A 88 10.80 -24.79 26.20
CA PHE A 88 12.22 -25.19 26.25
C PHE A 88 12.78 -25.34 27.68
N LYS A 89 11.97 -25.12 28.74
CA LYS A 89 12.41 -25.12 30.15
C LYS A 89 13.20 -26.36 30.57
N LYS A 90 12.84 -27.54 30.03
CA LYS A 90 13.24 -28.81 30.63
C LYS A 90 14.68 -29.19 30.28
N ASP A 91 15.12 -28.89 29.05
CA ASP A 91 16.44 -29.33 28.57
C ASP A 91 17.24 -28.24 27.84
N TRP A 92 16.69 -27.02 27.69
CA TRP A 92 17.29 -25.91 26.92
C TRP A 92 17.60 -26.27 25.45
N MET A 93 17.09 -27.42 24.98
CA MET A 93 17.33 -27.94 23.65
C MET A 93 16.27 -27.44 22.68
N VAL A 94 16.67 -26.63 21.72
CA VAL A 94 15.84 -26.30 20.56
C VAL A 94 15.82 -27.51 19.63
N LEU A 95 14.83 -28.39 19.79
CA LEU A 95 14.64 -29.55 18.90
C LEU A 95 14.31 -29.08 17.47
N PRO A 96 14.76 -29.78 16.41
CA PRO A 96 14.49 -29.43 15.01
C PRO A 96 13.01 -29.20 14.67
N LYS A 97 12.08 -29.88 15.34
CA LYS A 97 10.63 -29.68 15.22
C LYS A 97 10.13 -28.28 15.62
N HIS A 98 10.93 -27.52 16.39
CA HIS A 98 10.64 -26.13 16.76
C HIS A 98 11.22 -25.13 15.75
N LEU A 99 12.11 -25.56 14.86
CA LEU A 99 12.73 -24.74 13.81
C LEU A 99 12.10 -24.99 12.44
N TYR A 100 11.67 -26.23 12.21
CA TYR A 100 11.09 -26.68 10.94
C TYR A 100 9.69 -27.22 11.22
N LYS A 101 8.68 -26.63 10.59
CA LYS A 101 7.38 -27.28 10.45
C LYS A 101 7.62 -28.59 9.70
N SER A 102 7.34 -29.72 10.33
CA SER A 102 7.27 -31.00 9.64
C SER A 102 6.24 -30.88 8.52
N ASN A 103 6.63 -31.23 7.29
CA ASN A 103 5.76 -31.22 6.11
C ASN A 103 4.78 -32.41 6.12
N GLN A 104 4.02 -32.56 7.20
CA GLN A 104 2.97 -33.55 7.43
C GLN A 104 2.10 -32.94 8.56
N GLU A 105 0.82 -32.62 8.41
CA GLU A 105 -0.19 -33.05 7.43
C GLU A 105 -1.05 -31.85 7.03
N VAL A 106 -1.38 -31.78 5.74
CA VAL A 106 -2.54 -31.03 5.26
C VAL A 106 -3.75 -31.91 5.55
N GLU A 107 -4.19 -31.95 6.81
CA GLU A 107 -5.54 -32.40 7.12
C GLU A 107 -6.45 -31.18 7.15
N ASN A 108 -7.41 -31.21 6.24
CA ASN A 108 -8.46 -30.22 6.06
C ASN A 108 -9.25 -30.07 7.37
N THR A 109 -9.03 -28.98 8.09
CA THR A 109 -10.02 -28.45 9.04
C THR A 109 -10.56 -27.15 8.47
N SER A 110 -11.65 -27.29 7.71
CA SER A 110 -12.60 -26.22 7.48
C SER A 110 -13.17 -25.79 8.83
N SER A 111 -12.64 -24.72 9.42
CA SER A 111 -13.39 -23.92 10.39
C SER A 111 -12.81 -22.52 10.50
N ALA A 112 -13.67 -21.57 10.12
CA ALA A 112 -13.66 -20.13 10.38
C ALA A 112 -12.42 -19.53 11.04
N GLU A 113 -11.69 -18.67 10.31
CA GLU A 113 -11.24 -17.37 10.83
C GLU A 113 -11.25 -16.32 9.69
N GLY A 114 -11.95 -15.22 9.96
CA GLY A 114 -12.32 -14.20 8.98
C GLY A 114 -11.12 -13.45 8.42
N THR A 115 -10.95 -13.52 7.11
CA THR A 115 -10.07 -12.61 6.37
C THR A 115 -10.70 -11.21 6.39
N LEU A 116 -10.33 -10.40 7.38
CA LEU A 116 -10.74 -9.01 7.52
C LEU A 116 -9.94 -8.13 6.52
N SER A 117 -10.22 -8.31 5.23
CA SER A 117 -9.82 -7.36 4.19
C SER A 117 -10.71 -6.12 4.28
N ARG A 118 -10.36 -5.18 5.16
CA ARG A 118 -11.03 -3.87 5.23
C ARG A 118 -10.44 -2.93 4.18
N PRO A 119 -11.21 -2.43 3.20
CA PRO A 119 -10.73 -1.36 2.34
C PRO A 119 -10.60 -0.07 3.16
N ILE A 120 -9.42 0.57 3.08
CA ILE A 120 -9.13 1.86 3.71
C ILE A 120 -10.00 2.93 3.05
N LYS A 121 -11.18 3.21 3.64
CA LYS A 121 -11.94 4.44 3.36
C LYS A 121 -11.21 5.59 4.06
N LYS A 122 -10.64 6.52 3.29
CA LYS A 122 -10.20 7.83 3.81
C LYS A 122 -11.44 8.60 4.27
N ALA A 123 -11.62 8.72 5.58
CA ALA A 123 -12.49 9.73 6.16
C ALA A 123 -11.85 11.10 5.91
N LYS A 124 -12.56 11.99 5.20
CA LYS A 124 -12.30 13.43 5.24
C LYS A 124 -13.16 13.96 6.37
N ASN A 125 -12.53 14.37 7.47
CA ASN A 125 -13.20 15.21 8.45
C ASN A 125 -13.37 16.60 7.84
N SER A 126 -14.62 17.01 7.74
CA SER A 126 -15.08 18.38 7.58
C SER A 126 -14.71 19.16 8.83
N VAL A 127 -14.07 20.31 8.64
CA VAL A 127 -14.16 21.42 9.59
C VAL A 127 -14.55 22.62 8.77
N ASP A 128 -15.80 23.03 8.98
CA ASP A 128 -16.40 24.25 8.48
C ASP A 128 -15.58 25.45 8.92
N LYS A 129 -15.37 26.39 7.98
CA LYS A 129 -14.99 27.74 8.34
C LYS A 129 -15.75 28.69 7.43
N GLU A 130 -16.92 29.09 7.91
CA GLU A 130 -17.58 30.32 7.51
C GLU A 130 -16.56 31.47 7.58
N LYS A 131 -16.49 32.26 6.52
CA LYS A 131 -16.19 33.68 6.67
C LYS A 131 -17.01 34.45 5.65
N GLN A 132 -17.93 35.23 6.20
CA GLN A 132 -18.82 36.15 5.52
C GLN A 132 -18.04 37.27 4.82
N ASN A 133 -18.71 37.83 3.81
CA ASN A 133 -18.44 39.05 3.06
C ASN A 133 -17.79 40.17 3.89
N GLU A 134 -17.03 41.07 3.24
CA GLU A 134 -17.42 42.49 3.03
C GLU A 134 -16.67 43.05 1.81
N GLY A 135 -17.39 43.77 0.95
CA GLY A 135 -16.83 44.47 -0.19
C GLY A 135 -16.17 45.78 0.23
N SER A 136 -15.15 46.20 -0.51
CA SER A 136 -14.78 47.62 -0.60
C SER A 136 -14.07 47.87 -1.92
N THR A 137 -14.78 48.61 -2.77
CA THR A 137 -14.29 49.31 -3.95
C THR A 137 -13.27 50.37 -3.55
N SER A 138 -12.11 50.43 -4.21
CA SER A 138 -11.48 51.72 -4.52
C SER A 138 -10.52 51.57 -5.69
N SER A 139 -10.45 52.63 -6.47
CA SER A 139 -10.15 52.68 -7.89
C SER A 139 -8.76 53.25 -8.19
N GLN A 140 -8.40 53.14 -9.48
CA GLN A 140 -7.45 53.96 -10.27
C GLN A 140 -5.97 53.50 -10.22
N VAL A 141 -5.17 53.51 -11.31
CA VAL A 141 -5.17 54.28 -12.58
C VAL A 141 -4.55 53.43 -13.73
N PRO A 142 -4.96 53.61 -15.01
CA PRO A 142 -4.34 53.03 -16.19
C PRO A 142 -3.43 54.02 -16.96
N SER A 143 -2.43 53.50 -17.71
CA SER A 143 -1.78 54.07 -18.93
C SER A 143 -0.37 53.43 -19.08
N ASN A 144 0.23 53.16 -20.24
CA ASN A 144 0.06 53.69 -21.58
C ASN A 144 0.72 52.77 -22.65
N LEU A 145 0.18 52.81 -23.89
CA LEU A 145 0.74 52.56 -25.25
C LEU A 145 1.80 51.44 -25.47
N LYS A 146 1.72 50.59 -26.50
CA LYS A 146 1.66 50.92 -27.94
C LYS A 146 1.47 49.64 -28.78
N GLY A 147 0.71 49.70 -29.87
CA GLY A 147 0.78 48.69 -30.95
C GLY A 147 -0.53 48.49 -31.72
N SER A 148 -0.72 49.29 -32.77
CA SER A 148 -1.81 49.24 -33.75
C SER A 148 -1.96 47.87 -34.43
N ASN A 149 -3.20 47.44 -34.72
CA ASN A 149 -3.73 47.49 -36.09
C ASN A 149 -5.16 46.91 -36.18
N LYS A 150 -5.92 47.52 -37.10
CA LYS A 150 -7.31 47.29 -37.46
C LYS A 150 -7.53 45.89 -38.08
N GLY A 151 -8.70 45.30 -37.84
CA GLY A 151 -9.17 44.14 -38.58
C GLY A 151 -10.49 43.59 -38.06
N LEU A 152 -11.62 44.09 -38.59
CA LEU A 152 -12.90 43.40 -38.55
C LEU A 152 -12.75 42.05 -39.28
N THR A 153 -12.77 40.95 -38.54
CA THR A 153 -13.44 39.70 -38.90
C THR A 153 -13.57 38.90 -37.60
N GLN A 154 -14.81 38.65 -37.14
CA GLN A 154 -15.05 37.62 -36.12
C GLN A 154 -14.84 36.25 -36.79
N SER A 155 -13.59 35.89 -37.02
CA SER A 155 -13.23 34.52 -37.33
C SER A 155 -13.46 33.70 -36.07
N HIS A 156 -14.28 32.65 -36.19
CA HIS A 156 -14.51 31.64 -35.17
C HIS A 156 -13.16 30.98 -34.83
N ARG A 157 -12.42 31.56 -33.88
CA ARG A 157 -11.17 30.98 -33.43
C ARG A 157 -11.51 29.64 -32.78
N PRO A 158 -10.93 28.51 -33.22
CA PRO A 158 -11.14 27.24 -32.56
C PRO A 158 -10.73 27.37 -31.09
N ALA A 159 -11.48 26.71 -30.21
CA ALA A 159 -11.30 26.78 -28.78
C ALA A 159 -9.80 26.68 -28.43
N THR A 160 -9.30 27.68 -27.71
CA THR A 160 -7.89 27.71 -27.32
C THR A 160 -7.54 26.42 -26.58
N LYS A 161 -6.32 25.90 -26.71
CA LYS A 161 -5.88 24.67 -26.02
C LYS A 161 -6.20 24.67 -24.51
N LYS A 162 -6.26 25.85 -23.90
CA LYS A 162 -6.67 26.08 -22.51
C LYS A 162 -8.17 25.84 -22.26
N ALA A 163 -9.05 26.29 -23.17
CA ALA A 163 -10.49 26.07 -23.08
C ALA A 163 -10.85 24.58 -23.19
N LEU A 164 -10.23 23.84 -24.12
CA LEU A 164 -10.44 22.39 -24.26
C LEU A 164 -9.95 21.61 -23.03
N ALA A 165 -8.85 22.06 -22.39
CA ALA A 165 -8.36 21.45 -21.17
C ALA A 165 -9.31 21.70 -19.98
N GLU A 166 -9.91 22.88 -19.90
CA GLU A 166 -10.86 23.25 -18.85
C GLU A 166 -12.19 22.48 -18.99
N GLU A 167 -12.71 22.34 -20.22
CA GLU A 167 -13.91 21.55 -20.49
C GLU A 167 -13.72 20.06 -20.16
N LYS A 168 -12.57 19.47 -20.52
CA LYS A 168 -12.21 18.09 -20.14
C LYS A 168 -12.11 17.90 -18.62
N ARG A 169 -11.70 18.93 -17.88
CA ARG A 169 -11.66 18.89 -16.41
C ARG A 169 -13.07 18.91 -15.82
N ARG A 170 -13.97 19.75 -16.37
CA ARG A 170 -15.37 19.82 -15.94
C ARG A 170 -16.10 18.51 -16.22
N SER A 171 -15.96 17.94 -17.40
CA SER A 171 -16.59 16.64 -17.72
C SER A 171 -16.04 15.51 -16.85
N ALA A 172 -14.72 15.48 -16.61
CA ALA A 172 -14.13 14.50 -15.70
C ALA A 172 -14.57 14.68 -14.24
N ALA A 173 -14.90 15.91 -13.81
CA ALA A 173 -15.43 16.17 -12.47
C ALA A 173 -16.86 15.62 -12.33
N ILE A 174 -17.73 15.88 -13.32
CA ILE A 174 -19.11 15.39 -13.35
C ILE A 174 -19.13 13.85 -13.32
N LEU A 175 -18.34 13.19 -14.18
CA LEU A 175 -18.25 11.72 -14.19
C LEU A 175 -17.80 11.12 -12.85
N ARG A 176 -16.93 11.83 -12.11
CA ARG A 176 -16.51 11.38 -10.77
C ARG A 176 -17.64 11.53 -9.76
N GLU A 177 -18.42 12.59 -9.86
CA GLU A 177 -19.58 12.83 -9.00
C GLU A 177 -20.67 11.78 -9.23
N GLU A 178 -21.01 11.49 -10.48
CA GLU A 178 -21.93 10.41 -10.87
C GLU A 178 -21.48 9.06 -10.34
N LYS A 179 -20.21 8.70 -10.53
CA LYS A 179 -19.65 7.45 -10.00
C LYS A 179 -19.73 7.37 -8.48
N ASN A 180 -19.53 8.50 -7.79
CA ASN A 180 -19.64 8.54 -6.34
C ASN A 180 -21.11 8.42 -5.89
N GLN A 181 -22.04 8.99 -6.65
CA GLN A 181 -23.47 8.90 -6.36
C GLN A 181 -23.98 7.47 -6.53
N ILE A 182 -23.65 6.81 -7.66
CA ILE A 182 -23.96 5.38 -7.88
C ILE A 182 -23.45 4.51 -6.74
N LYS A 183 -22.21 4.75 -6.26
CA LYS A 183 -21.65 4.02 -5.13
C LYS A 183 -22.43 4.26 -3.84
N LYS A 184 -22.86 5.50 -3.56
CA LYS A 184 -23.67 5.81 -2.38
C LYS A 184 -25.04 5.12 -2.45
N ASP A 185 -25.67 5.13 -3.62
CA ASP A 185 -26.99 4.53 -3.82
C ASP A 185 -26.93 2.99 -3.69
N SER A 186 -25.89 2.35 -4.26
CA SER A 186 -25.67 0.91 -4.07
C SER A 186 -25.40 0.51 -2.61
N GLU A 187 -24.68 1.35 -1.86
CA GLU A 187 -24.43 1.10 -0.43
C GLU A 187 -25.70 1.30 0.40
N ARG A 188 -26.56 2.26 0.02
CA ARG A 188 -27.87 2.47 0.65
C ARG A 188 -28.77 1.24 0.42
N ALA A 189 -28.92 0.80 -0.82
CA ALA A 189 -29.70 -0.39 -1.16
C ALA A 189 -29.20 -1.65 -0.41
N ARG A 190 -27.88 -1.85 -0.30
CA ARG A 190 -27.33 -2.96 0.47
C ARG A 190 -27.69 -2.89 1.95
N ARG A 191 -27.67 -1.70 2.55
CA ARG A 191 -28.05 -1.51 3.97
C ARG A 191 -29.53 -1.78 4.18
N GLU A 192 -30.38 -1.31 3.28
CA GLU A 192 -31.83 -1.56 3.31
C GLU A 192 -32.12 -3.07 3.21
N GLN A 193 -31.45 -3.77 2.29
CA GLN A 193 -31.57 -5.22 2.17
C GLN A 193 -31.13 -5.96 3.45
N ILE A 194 -29.99 -5.58 4.04
CA ILE A 194 -29.52 -6.18 5.30
C ILE A 194 -30.54 -5.91 6.42
N SER A 195 -31.09 -4.70 6.52
CA SER A 195 -32.10 -4.40 7.54
C SER A 195 -33.38 -5.21 7.36
N ALA A 196 -33.82 -5.45 6.12
CA ALA A 196 -35.00 -6.26 5.83
C ALA A 196 -34.76 -7.72 6.26
N ILE A 197 -33.61 -8.30 5.92
CA ILE A 197 -33.25 -9.67 6.32
C ILE A 197 -33.18 -9.79 7.85
N MET A 198 -32.57 -8.82 8.54
CA MET A 198 -32.48 -8.83 10.00
C MET A 198 -33.85 -8.76 10.67
N GLN A 199 -34.77 -7.98 10.10
CA GLN A 199 -36.14 -7.88 10.59
C GLN A 199 -36.91 -9.18 10.36
N GLU A 200 -36.82 -9.76 9.16
CA GLU A 200 -37.45 -11.05 8.83
C GLU A 200 -36.95 -12.18 9.74
N VAL A 201 -35.64 -12.28 9.98
CA VAL A 201 -35.07 -13.27 10.89
C VAL A 201 -35.59 -13.09 12.31
N LYS A 202 -35.72 -11.84 12.77
CA LYS A 202 -36.28 -11.52 14.09
C LYS A 202 -37.75 -11.92 14.18
N ASP A 203 -38.54 -11.62 13.16
CA ASP A 203 -39.97 -11.90 13.12
C ASP A 203 -40.21 -13.43 13.07
N ASN A 204 -39.42 -14.16 12.26
CA ASN A 204 -39.46 -15.62 12.20
C ASN A 204 -39.08 -16.26 13.55
N HIS A 205 -38.02 -15.77 14.21
CA HIS A 205 -37.62 -16.27 15.52
C HIS A 205 -38.69 -15.99 16.60
N SER A 206 -39.33 -14.82 16.55
CA SER A 206 -40.41 -14.50 17.47
C SER A 206 -41.65 -15.39 17.25
N SER A 207 -41.95 -15.71 15.99
CA SER A 207 -43.05 -16.59 15.62
C SER A 207 -42.78 -18.03 16.05
N GLN A 208 -41.54 -18.50 15.94
CA GLN A 208 -41.12 -19.82 16.43
C GLN A 208 -41.27 -19.94 17.94
N ILE A 209 -40.80 -18.94 18.71
CA ILE A 209 -40.97 -18.92 20.17
C ILE A 209 -42.45 -18.96 20.56
N HIS A 210 -43.30 -18.22 19.85
CA HIS A 210 -44.74 -18.23 20.13
C HIS A 210 -45.40 -19.58 19.81
N ALA A 211 -44.98 -20.26 18.74
CA ALA A 211 -45.47 -21.60 18.39
C ALA A 211 -45.01 -22.67 19.40
N ASP A 212 -43.77 -22.62 19.86
CA ASP A 212 -43.23 -23.57 20.83
C ASP A 212 -43.95 -23.44 22.19
N ASN A 213 -44.20 -22.21 22.66
CA ASN A 213 -44.94 -21.95 23.90
C ASN A 213 -46.42 -22.38 23.84
N GLN A 214 -47.04 -22.45 22.65
CA GLN A 214 -48.42 -22.92 22.52
C GLN A 214 -48.52 -24.45 22.55
N ASN A 215 -47.48 -25.16 22.13
CA ASN A 215 -47.44 -26.62 22.17
C ASN A 215 -47.18 -27.17 23.58
N ASP A 216 -46.43 -26.44 24.41
CA ASP A 216 -46.15 -26.80 25.81
C ASP A 216 -47.35 -26.61 26.76
N ALA A 217 -48.40 -25.90 26.33
CA ALA A 217 -49.61 -25.67 27.12
C ALA A 217 -50.70 -26.75 26.94
N ILE A 218 -50.44 -27.80 26.14
CA ILE A 218 -51.41 -28.86 25.79
C ILE A 218 -51.12 -30.19 26.53
N PHE A 219 -50.13 -30.25 27.42
CA PHE A 219 -49.85 -31.42 28.28
C PHE A 219 -50.11 -31.14 29.77
#